data_AF-A0A928W4W6-F1
#
_entry.id   AF-A0A928W4W6-F1
#
_cell.length_a   1.000
_cell.length_b   1.000
_cell.length_c   1.000
_cell.angle_alpha   90.00
_cell.angle_beta   90.00
_cell.angle_gamma   90.00
#
_symmetry.space_group_name_H-M   'P 1'
#
loop_
_entity.id
_entity.type
_entity.pdbx_description
1 polymer ?
#
loop_
_entity_poly.entity_id
_entity_poly.type
_entity_poly.pdbx_seq_one_letter_code
_entity_poly.pdbx_strand_id
1 'polypeptide(L)'
;MSNLLSSPTSISATSHKPSTQTTTVILVRHARTTYNEQGRYQGSSDASVLTEQGHQAAYSTGLALQQFDFDAIYTSPLTRVRQTTQAIVSALGLKQRKLPTILVEPKLTEICMSDWQGLYYQEVKEKFPAAYRCWQDTPHLFSRDRIFFPVLALFEQARSFWQEILSKHRGQTILITAHGGTNRALISTAIGLDPKHYHSLQQCNCGISCLEFSSNSNFAKLNYLNVTQHLRTSLPKLKAGKTGWRWLLLSNTTTEKLSNYSCLPEFIRQDFIDLILTDNTEESEFIASNLVSENSKTVHFSIQRDCFLASWQQTIITRQQLKPSSVEASLVTGLIIVSDKLLAQILQTTLGLQITLETASYLSVLHYPHANRQSILQGILPIENQMAETVVLNK
;
A
#
# COMPACT_ATOMS: atom_id res chain seq x y z
N MET A 1 54.77 28.76 -38.82
CA MET A 1 54.09 27.59 -39.42
C MET A 1 54.65 26.33 -38.79
N SER A 2 53.82 25.29 -38.68
CA SER A 2 54.04 23.94 -38.12
C SER A 2 54.05 23.77 -36.59
N ASN A 3 52.82 23.58 -36.11
CA ASN A 3 52.30 22.97 -34.89
C ASN A 3 53.16 21.92 -34.17
N LEU A 4 53.22 22.07 -32.85
CA LEU A 4 53.46 21.00 -31.87
C LEU A 4 52.25 20.05 -31.83
N LEU A 5 52.48 18.75 -31.99
CA LEU A 5 51.53 17.69 -31.65
C LEU A 5 52.26 16.59 -30.89
N SER A 6 52.31 16.76 -29.57
CA SER A 6 52.57 15.67 -28.62
C SER A 6 51.31 14.80 -28.51
N SER A 7 51.47 13.51 -28.75
CA SER A 7 50.46 12.47 -28.61
C SER A 7 49.82 12.46 -27.21
N PRO A 8 48.48 12.50 -27.09
CA PRO A 8 47.84 12.34 -25.80
C PRO A 8 47.74 10.86 -25.42
N THR A 9 48.31 10.56 -24.26
CA THR A 9 48.17 9.35 -23.46
C THR A 9 46.69 9.00 -23.28
N SER A 10 46.32 7.75 -23.58
CA SER A 10 44.97 7.22 -23.38
C SER A 10 44.63 7.18 -21.89
N ILE A 11 43.86 8.17 -21.42
CA ILE A 11 43.19 8.11 -20.12
C ILE A 11 42.00 7.17 -20.29
N SER A 12 42.15 5.95 -19.78
CA SER A 12 41.06 5.04 -19.51
C SER A 12 40.05 5.75 -18.61
N ALA A 13 38.94 6.20 -19.20
CA ALA A 13 37.77 6.63 -18.46
C ALA A 13 37.13 5.39 -17.83
N THR A 14 37.55 5.05 -16.62
CA THR A 14 36.80 4.12 -15.76
C THR A 14 35.44 4.75 -15.47
N SER A 15 34.43 4.37 -16.24
CA SER A 15 33.03 4.64 -15.92
C SER A 15 32.68 3.90 -14.63
N HIS A 16 32.84 4.55 -13.49
CA HIS A 16 32.19 4.11 -12.25
C HIS A 16 30.68 4.33 -12.40
N LYS A 17 29.98 3.33 -12.96
CA LYS A 17 28.55 3.16 -12.69
C LYS A 17 28.42 2.83 -11.21
N PRO A 18 27.57 3.52 -10.42
CA PRO A 18 27.25 3.06 -9.08
C PRO A 18 26.56 1.71 -9.20
N SER A 19 27.21 0.65 -8.71
CA SER A 19 26.65 -0.69 -8.63
C SER A 19 25.69 -0.76 -7.43
N THR A 20 24.43 -0.42 -7.61
CA THR A 20 23.38 -0.78 -6.66
C THR A 20 22.43 -1.75 -7.35
N GLN A 21 22.67 -3.06 -7.14
CA GLN A 21 21.79 -4.14 -7.61
C GLN A 21 20.52 -4.16 -6.78
N THR A 22 19.60 -3.21 -7.02
CA THR A 22 18.31 -3.17 -6.34
C THR A 22 17.32 -4.06 -7.08
N THR A 23 16.69 -5.00 -6.37
CA THR A 23 15.59 -5.80 -6.91
C THR A 23 14.26 -5.10 -6.63
N THR A 24 13.50 -4.83 -7.68
CA THR A 24 12.18 -4.17 -7.58
C THR A 24 11.09 -5.21 -7.65
N VAL A 25 10.17 -5.18 -6.69
CA VAL A 25 9.06 -6.12 -6.59
C VAL A 25 7.74 -5.39 -6.63
N ILE A 26 6.96 -5.63 -7.69
CA ILE A 26 5.60 -5.12 -7.83
C ILE A 26 4.62 -6.18 -7.34
N LEU A 27 3.85 -5.85 -6.31
CA LEU A 27 2.82 -6.71 -5.73
C LEU A 27 1.43 -6.25 -6.17
N VAL A 28 0.62 -7.18 -6.66
CA VAL A 28 -0.78 -6.92 -7.04
C VAL A 28 -1.69 -7.91 -6.34
N ARG A 29 -2.73 -7.42 -5.67
CA ARG A 29 -3.80 -8.27 -5.15
C ARG A 29 -4.77 -8.64 -6.27
N HIS A 30 -5.23 -9.89 -6.28
CA HIS A 30 -6.25 -10.36 -7.23
C HIS A 30 -7.46 -9.42 -7.37
N ALA A 31 -8.06 -9.44 -8.55
CA ALA A 31 -9.21 -8.61 -8.88
C ALA A 31 -10.47 -9.02 -8.12
N ARG A 32 -11.54 -8.23 -8.27
CA ARG A 32 -12.80 -8.46 -7.55
C ARG A 32 -13.42 -9.81 -7.93
N THR A 33 -13.91 -10.53 -6.92
CA THR A 33 -14.58 -11.83 -7.05
C THR A 33 -16.02 -11.75 -6.55
N THR A 34 -16.83 -12.76 -6.89
CA THR A 34 -18.19 -12.93 -6.37
C THR A 34 -18.24 -12.93 -4.84
N TYR A 35 -17.29 -13.61 -4.17
CA TYR A 35 -17.22 -13.60 -2.71
C TYR A 35 -16.77 -12.25 -2.13
N ASN A 36 -16.02 -11.42 -2.87
CA ASN A 36 -15.74 -10.06 -2.41
C ASN A 36 -17.01 -9.20 -2.41
N GLU A 37 -17.85 -9.32 -3.44
CA GLU A 37 -19.12 -8.58 -3.55
C GLU A 37 -20.13 -9.03 -2.49
N GLN A 38 -20.19 -10.33 -2.25
CA GLN A 38 -21.06 -10.94 -1.25
C GLN A 38 -20.59 -10.72 0.20
N GLY A 39 -19.33 -10.32 0.41
CA GLY A 39 -18.77 -10.20 1.75
C GLY A 39 -18.56 -11.55 2.44
N ARG A 40 -18.00 -12.52 1.72
CA ARG A 40 -17.67 -13.86 2.23
C ARG A 40 -16.17 -14.03 2.43
N TYR A 41 -15.80 -14.83 3.44
CA TYR A 41 -14.42 -15.29 3.59
C TYR A 41 -14.08 -16.26 2.46
N GLN A 42 -12.97 -16.01 1.77
CA GLN A 42 -12.48 -16.88 0.69
C GLN A 42 -11.43 -17.86 1.20
N GLY A 43 -10.44 -17.35 1.92
CA GLY A 43 -9.26 -18.12 2.30
C GLY A 43 -8.60 -18.76 1.08
N SER A 44 -8.15 -20.00 1.23
CA SER A 44 -7.53 -20.79 0.16
C SER A 44 -8.56 -21.54 -0.71
N SER A 45 -9.86 -21.34 -0.50
CA SER A 45 -10.90 -21.91 -1.38
C SER A 45 -10.83 -21.32 -2.79
N ASP A 46 -11.10 -22.16 -3.80
CA ASP A 46 -11.18 -21.76 -5.21
C ASP A 46 -12.64 -21.68 -5.72
N ALA A 47 -13.61 -21.59 -4.80
CA ALA A 47 -15.04 -21.56 -5.15
C ALA A 47 -15.53 -20.22 -5.72
N SER A 48 -14.77 -19.14 -5.56
CA SER A 48 -15.13 -17.83 -6.10
C SER A 48 -14.54 -17.61 -7.50
N VAL A 49 -15.26 -16.86 -8.33
CA VAL A 49 -14.80 -16.45 -9.66
C VAL A 49 -14.64 -14.93 -9.71
N LEU A 50 -13.81 -14.44 -10.63
CA LEU A 50 -13.74 -13.00 -10.90
C LEU A 50 -15.10 -12.49 -11.39
N THR A 51 -15.43 -11.26 -11.01
CA THR A 51 -16.60 -10.57 -11.58
C THR A 51 -16.19 -9.86 -12.86
N GLU A 52 -17.16 -9.43 -13.67
CA GLU A 52 -16.89 -8.67 -14.91
C GLU A 52 -16.09 -7.40 -14.60
N GLN A 53 -16.49 -6.65 -13.57
CA GLN A 53 -15.72 -5.51 -13.07
C GLN A 53 -14.32 -5.90 -12.59
N GLY A 54 -14.16 -7.13 -12.08
CA GLY A 54 -12.86 -7.69 -11.71
C GLY A 54 -11.95 -7.88 -12.93
N HIS A 55 -12.46 -8.48 -14.01
CA HIS A 55 -11.70 -8.64 -15.25
C HIS A 55 -11.26 -7.30 -15.84
N GLN A 56 -12.18 -6.33 -15.91
CA GLN A 56 -11.88 -4.97 -16.39
C GLN A 56 -10.83 -4.27 -15.52
N ALA A 57 -10.96 -4.37 -14.19
CA ALA A 57 -9.99 -3.79 -13.27
C ALA A 57 -8.60 -4.43 -13.43
N ALA A 58 -8.51 -5.76 -13.57
CA ALA A 58 -7.25 -6.45 -13.80
C ALA A 58 -6.56 -6.01 -15.10
N TYR A 59 -7.34 -5.83 -16.17
CA TYR A 59 -6.81 -5.31 -17.43
C TYR A 59 -6.28 -3.87 -17.29
N SER A 60 -7.04 -2.98 -16.65
CA SER A 60 -6.59 -1.61 -16.36
C SER A 60 -5.34 -1.58 -15.47
N THR A 61 -5.21 -2.51 -14.53
CA THR A 61 -3.98 -2.69 -13.76
C THR A 61 -2.80 -3.03 -14.66
N GLY A 62 -2.97 -3.93 -15.64
CA GLY A 62 -1.93 -4.23 -16.61
C GLY A 62 -1.54 -3.03 -17.49
N LEU A 63 -2.49 -2.18 -17.88
CA LEU A 63 -2.20 -0.93 -18.59
C LEU A 63 -1.31 0.01 -17.76
N ALA A 64 -1.63 0.19 -16.47
CA ALA A 64 -0.84 1.03 -15.57
C ALA A 64 0.58 0.49 -15.32
N LEU A 65 0.76 -0.83 -15.43
CA LEU A 65 2.04 -1.50 -15.24
C LEU A 65 2.91 -1.57 -16.50
N GLN A 66 2.44 -1.06 -17.64
CA GLN A 66 3.21 -1.10 -18.90
C GLN A 66 4.53 -0.31 -18.88
N GLN A 67 4.70 0.58 -17.92
CA GLN A 67 5.93 1.33 -17.71
C GLN A 67 7.09 0.48 -17.14
N PHE A 68 6.80 -0.72 -16.63
CA PHE A 68 7.80 -1.61 -16.06
C PHE A 68 8.19 -2.70 -17.06
N ASP A 69 9.49 -2.91 -17.24
CA ASP A 69 10.01 -4.10 -17.91
C ASP A 69 10.19 -5.21 -16.88
N PHE A 70 9.36 -6.26 -16.97
CA PHE A 70 9.38 -7.36 -16.01
C PHE A 70 10.30 -8.49 -16.46
N ASP A 71 11.22 -8.89 -15.59
CA ASP A 71 12.10 -10.04 -15.79
C ASP A 71 11.41 -11.38 -15.44
N ALA A 72 10.46 -11.35 -14.50
CA ALA A 72 9.68 -12.52 -14.10
C ALA A 72 8.28 -12.14 -13.57
N ILE A 73 7.34 -13.08 -13.72
CA ILE A 73 5.97 -12.95 -13.21
C ILE A 73 5.65 -14.17 -12.37
N TYR A 74 5.27 -13.96 -11.12
CA TYR A 74 4.81 -15.00 -10.20
C TYR A 74 3.33 -14.86 -9.88
N THR A 75 2.62 -15.98 -9.87
CA THR A 75 1.20 -16.02 -9.51
C THR A 75 0.88 -17.11 -8.50
N SER A 76 -0.04 -16.82 -7.59
CA SER A 76 -0.70 -17.84 -6.79
C SER A 76 -1.37 -18.93 -7.65
N PRO A 77 -1.46 -20.18 -7.15
CA PRO A 77 -2.17 -21.26 -7.84
C PRO A 77 -3.70 -21.15 -7.78
N LEU A 78 -4.29 -20.17 -7.09
CA LEU A 78 -5.75 -20.03 -7.05
C LEU A 78 -6.28 -19.36 -8.33
N THR A 79 -7.39 -19.88 -8.86
CA THR A 79 -7.95 -19.52 -10.18
C THR A 79 -8.20 -18.02 -10.30
N ARG A 80 -8.78 -17.38 -9.28
CA ARG A 80 -9.01 -15.92 -9.27
C ARG A 80 -7.73 -15.10 -9.47
N VAL A 81 -6.59 -15.59 -8.97
CA VAL A 81 -5.31 -14.89 -9.14
C VAL A 81 -4.78 -15.14 -10.53
N ARG A 82 -4.75 -16.39 -10.99
CA ARG A 82 -4.31 -16.71 -12.36
C ARG A 82 -5.10 -15.95 -13.42
N GLN A 83 -6.42 -15.83 -13.26
CA GLN A 83 -7.27 -15.03 -14.14
C GLN A 83 -6.91 -13.54 -14.09
N THR A 84 -6.60 -13.01 -12.89
CA THR A 84 -6.12 -11.63 -12.73
C THR A 84 -4.78 -11.45 -13.46
N THR A 85 -3.82 -12.36 -13.25
CA THR A 85 -2.51 -12.35 -13.90
C THR A 85 -2.64 -12.38 -15.42
N GLN A 86 -3.52 -13.23 -15.95
CA GLN A 86 -3.74 -13.34 -17.39
C GLN A 86 -4.26 -12.03 -18.00
N ALA A 87 -5.20 -11.37 -17.32
CA ALA A 87 -5.71 -10.06 -17.77
C ALA A 87 -4.63 -8.97 -17.72
N ILE A 88 -3.80 -8.95 -16.67
CA ILE A 88 -2.66 -8.03 -16.54
C ILE A 88 -1.66 -8.27 -17.69
N VAL A 89 -1.25 -9.51 -17.90
CA VAL A 89 -0.29 -9.91 -18.95
C VAL A 89 -0.81 -9.59 -20.34
N SER A 90 -2.10 -9.79 -20.59
CA SER A 90 -2.73 -9.40 -21.86
C SER A 90 -2.57 -7.92 -22.16
N ALA A 91 -2.72 -7.04 -21.16
CA ALA A 91 -2.53 -5.61 -21.32
C ALA A 91 -1.05 -5.23 -21.46
N LEU A 92 -0.14 -5.89 -20.73
CA LEU A 92 1.32 -5.67 -20.85
C LEU A 92 1.83 -5.99 -22.26
N GLY A 93 1.29 -7.04 -22.89
CA GLY A 93 1.65 -7.47 -24.24
C GLY A 93 1.35 -6.45 -25.35
N LEU A 94 0.60 -5.39 -25.06
CA LEU A 94 0.39 -4.29 -26.02
C LEU A 94 1.64 -3.44 -26.25
N LYS A 95 2.53 -3.32 -25.26
CA LYS A 95 3.79 -2.57 -25.37
C LYS A 95 5.03 -3.46 -25.36
N GLN A 96 4.99 -4.58 -24.66
CA GLN A 96 6.15 -5.45 -24.49
C GLN A 96 6.18 -6.54 -25.56
N ARG A 97 7.21 -6.51 -26.41
CA ARG A 97 7.41 -7.48 -27.50
C ARG A 97 7.61 -8.92 -27.01
N LYS A 98 8.12 -9.11 -25.80
CA LYS A 98 8.36 -10.41 -25.20
C LYS A 98 8.12 -10.34 -23.69
N LEU A 99 7.04 -10.96 -23.24
CA LEU A 99 6.73 -11.09 -21.81
C LEU A 99 7.48 -12.29 -21.23
N PRO A 100 7.91 -12.22 -19.95
CA PRO A 100 8.49 -13.37 -19.27
C PRO A 100 7.44 -14.46 -19.03
N THR A 101 7.90 -15.69 -18.79
CA THR A 101 7.02 -16.82 -18.43
C THR A 101 6.34 -16.56 -17.09
N ILE A 102 5.05 -16.89 -17.00
CA ILE A 102 4.28 -16.86 -15.75
C ILE A 102 4.62 -18.11 -14.94
N LEU A 103 5.15 -17.92 -13.73
CA LEU A 103 5.50 -18.98 -12.79
C LEU A 103 4.42 -19.11 -11.71
N VAL A 104 3.85 -20.31 -11.59
CA VAL A 104 2.88 -20.60 -10.52
C VAL A 104 3.64 -20.96 -9.24
N GLU A 105 3.44 -20.19 -8.18
CA GLU A 105 4.15 -20.34 -6.91
C GLU A 105 3.19 -20.73 -5.76
N PRO A 106 3.28 -21.96 -5.22
CA PRO A 106 2.47 -22.41 -4.10
C PRO A 106 2.58 -21.53 -2.84
N LYS A 107 3.75 -20.95 -2.55
CA LYS A 107 3.96 -20.02 -1.41
C LYS A 107 3.22 -18.69 -1.57
N LEU A 108 2.54 -18.45 -2.70
CA LEU A 108 1.65 -17.30 -2.89
C LEU A 108 0.18 -17.62 -2.62
N THR A 109 -0.15 -18.79 -2.07
CA THR A 109 -1.53 -19.16 -1.69
C THR A 109 -2.06 -18.27 -0.56
N GLU A 110 -3.37 -17.97 -0.58
CA GLU A 110 -4.03 -17.17 0.46
C GLU A 110 -4.07 -17.89 1.79
N ILE A 111 -4.16 -17.11 2.87
CA ILE A 111 -4.34 -17.62 4.22
C ILE A 111 -5.49 -18.62 4.30
N CYS A 112 -5.22 -19.79 4.87
CA CYS A 112 -6.26 -20.79 5.11
C CYS A 112 -7.14 -20.35 6.27
N MET A 113 -8.43 -20.11 5.99
CA MET A 113 -9.42 -19.71 7.01
C MET A 113 -10.42 -20.82 7.30
N SER A 114 -10.10 -22.07 6.91
CA SER A 114 -10.85 -23.31 7.15
C SER A 114 -12.36 -23.12 7.33
N ASP A 115 -12.84 -23.12 8.57
CA ASP A 115 -14.28 -23.12 8.94
C ASP A 115 -15.03 -21.86 8.51
N TRP A 116 -14.31 -20.79 8.17
CA TRP A 116 -14.91 -19.54 7.75
C TRP A 116 -15.10 -19.49 6.24
N GLN A 117 -14.40 -20.32 5.46
CA GLN A 117 -14.45 -20.25 4.00
C GLN A 117 -15.87 -20.47 3.49
N GLY A 118 -16.33 -19.56 2.63
CA GLY A 118 -17.69 -19.54 2.13
C GLY A 118 -18.68 -18.85 3.05
N LEU A 119 -18.44 -18.68 4.35
CA LEU A 119 -19.37 -17.97 5.24
C LEU A 119 -19.34 -16.45 5.02
N TYR A 120 -20.48 -15.80 5.19
CA TYR A 120 -20.56 -14.35 5.23
C TYR A 120 -19.82 -13.81 6.47
N TYR A 121 -19.26 -12.59 6.37
CA TYR A 121 -18.61 -11.94 7.50
C TYR A 121 -19.50 -11.87 8.75
N GLN A 122 -20.79 -11.59 8.55
CA GLN A 122 -21.77 -11.50 9.63
C GLN A 122 -22.02 -12.87 10.28
N GLU A 123 -22.16 -13.93 9.48
CA GLU A 123 -22.33 -15.29 10.00
C GLU A 123 -21.13 -15.73 10.83
N VAL A 124 -19.91 -15.40 10.42
CA VAL A 124 -18.70 -15.73 11.20
C VAL A 124 -18.71 -15.00 12.54
N LYS A 125 -19.08 -13.72 12.54
CA LYS A 125 -19.18 -12.91 13.76
C LYS A 125 -20.22 -13.49 14.74
N GLU A 126 -21.33 -13.99 14.23
CA GLU A 126 -22.41 -14.58 15.03
C GLU A 126 -22.10 -16.00 15.51
N LYS A 127 -21.59 -16.86 14.62
CA LYS A 127 -21.30 -18.28 14.91
C LYS A 127 -20.02 -18.46 15.72
N PHE A 128 -19.03 -17.59 15.54
CA PHE A 128 -17.70 -17.71 16.15
C PHE A 128 -17.23 -16.42 16.85
N PRO A 129 -18.00 -15.84 17.78
CA PRO A 129 -17.74 -14.49 18.30
C PRO A 129 -16.38 -14.34 18.98
N ALA A 130 -15.96 -15.33 19.78
CA ALA A 130 -14.66 -15.30 20.46
C ALA A 130 -13.48 -15.42 19.48
N ALA A 131 -13.58 -16.34 18.51
CA ALA A 131 -12.55 -16.54 17.50
C ALA A 131 -12.47 -15.34 16.54
N TYR A 132 -13.62 -14.79 16.15
CA TYR A 132 -13.72 -13.54 15.38
C TYR A 132 -13.05 -12.38 16.12
N ARG A 133 -13.31 -12.22 17.42
CA ARG A 133 -12.64 -11.19 18.22
C ARG A 133 -11.14 -11.39 18.28
N CYS A 134 -10.67 -12.62 18.51
CA CYS A 134 -9.24 -12.93 18.49
C CYS A 134 -8.60 -12.61 17.13
N TRP A 135 -9.27 -12.94 16.02
CA TRP A 135 -8.82 -12.59 14.68
C TRP A 135 -8.69 -11.07 14.48
N GLN A 136 -9.67 -10.29 14.92
CA GLN A 136 -9.63 -8.83 14.77
C GLN A 136 -8.59 -8.16 15.69
N ASP A 137 -8.52 -8.57 16.96
CA ASP A 137 -7.74 -7.88 18.00
C ASP A 137 -6.29 -8.39 18.09
N THR A 138 -6.10 -9.71 17.96
CA THR A 138 -4.82 -10.41 18.15
C THR A 138 -4.61 -11.49 17.07
N PRO A 139 -4.55 -11.11 15.77
CA PRO A 139 -4.55 -12.06 14.66
C PRO A 139 -3.42 -13.10 14.72
N HIS A 140 -2.27 -12.74 15.28
CA HIS A 140 -1.12 -13.62 15.51
C HIS A 140 -1.39 -14.77 16.50
N LEU A 141 -2.35 -14.61 17.41
CA LEU A 141 -2.78 -15.64 18.37
C LEU A 141 -4.01 -16.42 17.89
N PHE A 142 -4.60 -16.02 16.76
CA PHE A 142 -5.74 -16.72 16.21
C PHE A 142 -5.32 -18.14 15.83
N SER A 143 -6.01 -19.11 16.42
CA SER A 143 -5.80 -20.53 16.15
C SER A 143 -7.11 -21.26 16.37
N ARG A 144 -7.34 -22.30 15.57
CA ARG A 144 -8.50 -23.17 15.70
C ARG A 144 -8.29 -24.24 16.77
N ASP A 145 -7.12 -24.85 16.80
CA ASP A 145 -6.79 -26.04 17.59
C ASP A 145 -5.61 -25.82 18.55
N ARG A 146 -5.08 -24.59 18.61
CA ARG A 146 -3.83 -24.21 19.31
C ARG A 146 -2.56 -24.88 18.77
N ILE A 147 -2.65 -25.58 17.65
CA ILE A 147 -1.53 -26.22 16.95
C ILE A 147 -1.14 -25.37 15.74
N PHE A 148 -2.14 -24.96 14.94
CA PHE A 148 -1.93 -24.15 13.76
C PHE A 148 -2.35 -22.69 13.98
N PHE A 149 -1.43 -21.77 13.69
CA PHE A 149 -1.64 -20.32 13.77
C PHE A 149 -1.57 -19.72 12.35
N PRO A 150 -2.71 -19.48 11.67
CA PRO A 150 -2.73 -19.13 10.26
C PRO A 150 -1.87 -17.92 9.88
N VAL A 151 -1.84 -16.89 10.73
CA VAL A 151 -1.05 -15.68 10.49
C VAL A 151 0.44 -15.94 10.65
N LEU A 152 0.86 -16.67 11.70
CA LEU A 152 2.28 -17.00 11.90
C LEU A 152 2.80 -17.90 10.77
N ALA A 153 2.01 -18.89 10.35
CA ALA A 153 2.35 -19.75 9.23
C ALA A 153 2.49 -18.97 7.91
N LEU A 154 1.59 -18.00 7.65
CA LEU A 154 1.66 -17.16 6.46
C LEU A 154 2.89 -16.24 6.46
N PHE A 155 3.28 -15.72 7.63
CA PHE A 155 4.52 -14.93 7.76
C PHE A 155 5.75 -15.78 7.48
N GLU A 156 5.79 -17.02 7.98
CA GLU A 156 6.91 -17.92 7.69
C GLU A 156 6.97 -18.30 6.21
N GLN A 157 5.82 -18.57 5.59
CA GLN A 157 5.70 -18.79 4.15
C GLN A 157 6.24 -17.59 3.35
N ALA A 158 5.91 -16.36 3.76
CA ALA A 158 6.40 -15.14 3.13
C ALA A 158 7.91 -14.97 3.26
N ARG A 159 8.49 -15.24 4.44
CA ARG A 159 9.96 -15.21 4.65
C ARG A 159 10.67 -16.23 3.75
N SER A 160 10.17 -17.46 3.72
CA SER A 160 10.71 -18.52 2.87
C SER A 160 10.62 -18.17 1.38
N PHE A 161 9.55 -17.49 0.95
CA PHE A 161 9.41 -17.00 -0.42
C PHE A 161 10.47 -15.93 -0.73
N TRP A 162 10.69 -14.95 0.15
CA TRP A 162 11.71 -13.92 -0.08
C TRP A 162 13.13 -14.48 -0.17
N GLN A 163 13.48 -15.41 0.73
CA GLN A 163 14.79 -16.08 0.70
C GLN A 163 15.06 -16.75 -0.65
N GLU A 164 14.04 -17.38 -1.23
CA GLU A 164 14.15 -18.05 -2.52
C GLU A 164 14.24 -17.05 -3.68
N ILE A 165 13.29 -16.12 -3.77
CA ILE A 165 13.11 -15.27 -4.94
C ILE A 165 14.17 -14.18 -5.05
N LEU A 166 14.57 -13.55 -3.94
CA LEU A 166 15.55 -12.45 -3.99
C LEU A 166 16.92 -12.92 -4.47
N SER A 167 17.29 -14.19 -4.19
CA SER A 167 18.54 -14.77 -4.68
C SER A 167 18.55 -14.96 -6.21
N LYS A 168 17.39 -15.23 -6.81
CA LYS A 168 17.22 -15.50 -8.25
C LYS A 168 17.12 -14.21 -9.08
N HIS A 169 16.69 -13.10 -8.47
CA HIS A 169 16.29 -11.88 -9.17
C HIS A 169 17.09 -10.63 -8.76
N ARG A 170 18.38 -10.77 -8.49
CA ARG A 170 19.24 -9.62 -8.12
C ARG A 170 19.26 -8.57 -9.22
N GLY A 171 18.90 -7.33 -8.89
CA GLY A 171 18.89 -6.22 -9.85
C GLY A 171 17.75 -6.28 -10.88
N GLN A 172 16.79 -7.19 -10.71
CA GLN A 172 15.68 -7.40 -11.64
C GLN A 172 14.37 -6.79 -11.12
N THR A 173 13.43 -6.58 -12.03
CA THR A 173 12.06 -6.16 -11.70
C THR A 173 11.10 -7.33 -11.88
N ILE A 174 10.39 -7.70 -10.81
CA ILE A 174 9.45 -8.83 -10.84
C ILE A 174 8.03 -8.40 -10.48
N LEU A 175 7.06 -9.02 -11.13
CA LEU A 175 5.63 -8.89 -10.82
C LEU A 175 5.17 -10.10 -10.02
N ILE A 176 4.44 -9.85 -8.94
CA ILE A 176 3.83 -10.87 -8.10
C ILE A 176 2.34 -10.57 -7.97
N THR A 177 1.52 -11.48 -8.46
CA THR A 177 0.07 -11.46 -8.27
C THR A 177 -0.34 -12.47 -7.20
N ALA A 178 -0.97 -12.01 -6.12
CA ALA A 178 -1.40 -12.85 -5.01
C ALA A 178 -2.68 -12.31 -4.34
N HIS A 179 -2.76 -12.34 -3.01
CA HIS A 179 -3.99 -12.12 -2.26
C HIS A 179 -3.88 -11.07 -1.18
N GLY A 180 -5.01 -10.75 -0.54
CA GLY A 180 -5.03 -9.72 0.50
C GLY A 180 -4.23 -10.13 1.73
N GLY A 181 -4.40 -11.36 2.21
CA GLY A 181 -3.65 -11.87 3.35
C GLY A 181 -2.18 -12.14 3.00
N THR A 182 -1.93 -12.84 1.91
CA THR A 182 -0.57 -13.12 1.43
C THR A 182 0.23 -11.83 1.22
N ASN A 183 -0.32 -10.80 0.56
CA ASN A 183 0.39 -9.54 0.34
C ASN A 183 0.69 -8.81 1.65
N ARG A 184 -0.21 -8.87 2.65
CA ARG A 184 0.08 -8.33 3.99
C ARG A 184 1.30 -9.00 4.58
N ALA A 185 1.35 -10.34 4.58
CA ALA A 185 2.52 -11.06 5.11
C ALA A 185 3.80 -10.77 4.31
N LEU A 186 3.73 -10.74 2.97
CA LEU A 186 4.86 -10.40 2.11
C LEU A 186 5.41 -9.00 2.41
N ILE A 187 4.55 -7.99 2.43
CA ILE A 187 4.96 -6.61 2.72
C ILE A 187 5.46 -6.48 4.16
N SER A 188 4.71 -7.02 5.14
CA SER A 188 5.08 -6.96 6.54
C SER A 188 6.45 -7.58 6.81
N THR A 189 6.70 -8.78 6.28
CA THR A 189 8.01 -9.44 6.46
C THR A 189 9.14 -8.72 5.75
N ALA A 190 8.88 -8.11 4.59
CA ALA A 190 9.88 -7.33 3.86
C ALA A 190 10.29 -6.05 4.59
N ILE A 191 9.37 -5.39 5.30
CA ILE A 191 9.65 -4.13 6.02
C ILE A 191 9.93 -4.32 7.52
N GLY A 192 9.76 -5.53 8.06
CA GLY A 192 10.02 -5.83 9.48
C GLY A 192 8.82 -5.64 10.42
N LEU A 193 7.60 -5.60 9.89
CA LEU A 193 6.38 -5.47 10.69
C LEU A 193 5.98 -6.79 11.34
N ASP A 194 5.68 -6.77 12.64
CA ASP A 194 5.33 -7.96 13.43
C ASP A 194 3.95 -8.56 13.04
N PRO A 195 3.77 -9.89 13.08
CA PRO A 195 2.48 -10.55 12.83
C PRO A 195 1.28 -9.99 13.59
N LYS A 196 1.46 -9.40 14.77
CA LYS A 196 0.39 -8.75 15.52
C LYS A 196 -0.26 -7.57 14.80
N HIS A 197 0.44 -7.00 13.81
CA HIS A 197 -0.02 -5.90 12.96
C HIS A 197 -0.55 -6.37 11.60
N TYR A 198 -0.90 -7.66 11.45
CA TYR A 198 -1.39 -8.22 10.20
C TYR A 198 -2.57 -7.44 9.57
N HIS A 199 -3.41 -6.80 10.38
CA HIS A 199 -4.53 -5.99 9.91
C HIS A 199 -4.19 -4.51 9.65
N SER A 200 -2.99 -4.05 9.97
CA SER A 200 -2.56 -2.66 9.82
C SER A 200 -2.27 -2.23 8.38
N LEU A 201 -2.16 -3.17 7.44
CA LEU A 201 -1.95 -2.86 6.02
C LEU A 201 -3.21 -3.15 5.21
N GLN A 202 -3.72 -2.12 4.53
CA GLN A 202 -4.84 -2.30 3.61
C GLN A 202 -4.38 -2.90 2.28
N GLN A 203 -5.22 -3.75 1.70
CA GLN A 203 -5.01 -4.34 0.38
C GLN A 203 -6.33 -4.31 -0.40
N CYS A 204 -6.48 -3.36 -1.34
CA CYS A 204 -7.60 -3.27 -2.28
C CYS A 204 -7.46 -4.33 -3.38
N ASN A 205 -8.57 -4.81 -3.95
CA ASN A 205 -8.48 -5.63 -5.15
C ASN A 205 -7.82 -4.81 -6.26
N CYS A 206 -6.90 -5.41 -7.01
CA CYS A 206 -6.05 -4.71 -7.98
C CYS A 206 -5.20 -3.56 -7.38
N GLY A 207 -5.05 -3.50 -6.06
CA GLY A 207 -4.11 -2.57 -5.43
C GLY A 207 -2.68 -2.95 -5.75
N ILE A 208 -1.88 -1.96 -6.18
CA ILE A 208 -0.47 -2.12 -6.54
C ILE A 208 0.40 -1.62 -5.39
N SER A 209 1.41 -2.40 -4.99
CA SER A 209 2.46 -1.99 -4.06
C SER A 209 3.84 -2.24 -4.67
N CYS A 210 4.84 -1.48 -4.25
CA CYS A 210 6.22 -1.65 -4.70
C CYS A 210 7.19 -1.70 -3.53
N LEU A 211 8.04 -2.72 -3.56
CA LEU A 211 9.14 -2.93 -2.63
C LEU A 211 10.46 -2.91 -3.39
N GLU A 212 11.46 -2.25 -2.83
CA GLU A 212 12.83 -2.26 -3.34
C GLU A 212 13.76 -2.94 -2.34
N PHE A 213 14.44 -3.99 -2.78
CA PHE A 213 15.41 -4.73 -1.99
C PHE A 213 16.82 -4.33 -2.43
N SER A 214 17.54 -3.62 -1.56
CA SER A 214 18.95 -3.31 -1.74
C SER A 214 19.81 -4.46 -1.22
N SER A 215 20.95 -4.72 -1.87
CA SER A 215 21.91 -5.74 -1.45
C SER A 215 22.49 -5.53 -0.05
N ASN A 216 22.41 -4.30 0.48
CA ASN A 216 23.05 -3.88 1.73
C ASN A 216 22.06 -3.78 2.91
N SER A 217 20.80 -4.16 2.71
CA SER A 217 19.76 -4.05 3.74
C SER A 217 19.03 -5.37 3.94
N ASN A 218 18.70 -5.68 5.20
CA ASN A 218 17.85 -6.82 5.54
C ASN A 218 16.37 -6.55 5.32
N PHE A 219 15.98 -5.27 5.17
CA PHE A 219 14.61 -4.84 4.93
C PHE A 219 14.50 -4.11 3.60
N ALA A 220 13.34 -4.25 2.96
CA ALA A 220 13.00 -3.52 1.75
C ALA A 220 12.60 -2.07 2.07
N LYS A 221 12.90 -1.17 1.14
CA LYS A 221 12.24 0.13 1.06
C LYS A 221 10.83 -0.08 0.51
N LEU A 222 9.81 0.47 1.18
CA LEU A 222 8.44 0.50 0.68
C LEU A 222 8.22 1.79 -0.08
N ASN A 223 8.21 1.73 -1.42
CA ASN A 223 8.05 2.92 -2.25
C ASN A 223 6.62 3.42 -2.25
N TYR A 224 5.67 2.53 -2.58
CA TYR A 224 4.26 2.84 -2.52
C TYR A 224 3.45 1.61 -2.12
N LEU A 225 2.27 1.86 -1.57
CA LEU A 225 1.40 0.85 -1.00
C LEU A 225 -0.02 1.06 -1.50
N ASN A 226 -0.61 0.00 -2.03
CA ASN A 226 -2.04 -0.08 -2.30
C ASN A 226 -2.57 1.06 -3.20
N VAL A 227 -1.81 1.39 -4.24
CA VAL A 227 -2.13 2.35 -5.29
C VAL A 227 -3.31 1.83 -6.10
N THR A 228 -4.36 2.65 -6.26
CA THR A 228 -5.58 2.31 -7.00
C THR A 228 -6.04 3.42 -7.96
N GLN A 229 -5.25 4.47 -8.19
CA GLN A 229 -5.62 5.58 -9.10
C GLN A 229 -5.93 5.10 -10.53
N HIS A 230 -5.24 4.07 -11.01
CA HIS A 230 -5.51 3.44 -12.31
C HIS A 230 -6.94 2.86 -12.44
N LEU A 231 -7.65 2.70 -11.32
CA LEU A 231 -9.05 2.28 -11.25
C LEU A 231 -10.01 3.46 -11.05
N ARG A 232 -9.54 4.70 -11.26
CA ARG A 232 -10.29 5.95 -11.10
C ARG A 232 -10.84 6.16 -9.69
N THR A 233 -10.11 5.68 -8.69
CA THR A 233 -10.39 5.97 -7.28
C THR A 233 -9.37 6.98 -6.77
N SER A 234 -9.83 8.09 -6.21
CA SER A 234 -8.93 9.07 -5.60
C SER A 234 -8.25 8.47 -4.37
N LEU A 235 -9.01 8.10 -3.34
CA LEU A 235 -8.44 7.51 -2.12
C LEU A 235 -8.81 6.02 -1.97
N PRO A 236 -7.96 5.20 -1.33
CA PRO A 236 -8.29 3.81 -1.04
C PRO A 236 -9.63 3.66 -0.30
N LYS A 237 -10.43 2.66 -0.65
CA LYS A 237 -11.75 2.43 -0.05
C LYS A 237 -11.66 2.14 1.46
N LEU A 238 -12.50 2.77 2.29
CA LEU A 238 -12.63 2.41 3.71
C LEU A 238 -13.20 1.00 3.86
N LYS A 239 -12.46 0.10 4.53
CA LYS A 239 -12.89 -1.29 4.75
C LYS A 239 -13.54 -1.54 6.11
N ALA A 240 -13.10 -0.85 7.18
CA ALA A 240 -13.57 -1.10 8.54
C ALA A 240 -14.42 0.06 9.07
N GLY A 241 -15.63 -0.21 9.54
CA GLY A 241 -16.49 0.74 10.28
C GLY A 241 -17.03 1.94 9.49
N LYS A 242 -16.33 2.47 8.47
CA LYS A 242 -16.59 3.78 7.83
C LYS A 242 -16.74 4.93 8.84
N THR A 243 -16.12 4.79 10.00
CA THR A 243 -16.17 5.71 11.14
C THR A 243 -14.77 5.97 11.68
N GLY A 244 -14.62 6.96 12.55
CA GLY A 244 -13.35 7.32 13.17
C GLY A 244 -12.56 8.35 12.37
N TRP A 245 -11.24 8.30 12.39
CA TRP A 245 -10.38 9.35 11.84
C TRP A 245 -9.58 8.88 10.64
N ARG A 246 -9.59 9.64 9.56
CA ARG A 246 -8.76 9.40 8.37
C ARG A 246 -7.79 10.57 8.19
N TRP A 247 -6.49 10.31 8.32
CA TRP A 247 -5.46 11.31 8.09
C TRP A 247 -4.86 11.13 6.72
N LEU A 248 -4.85 12.23 5.96
CA LEU A 248 -4.02 12.41 4.79
C LEU A 248 -2.76 13.12 5.27
N LEU A 249 -1.60 12.51 5.09
CA LEU A 249 -0.33 13.04 5.56
C LEU A 249 0.49 13.48 4.35
N LEU A 250 0.85 14.75 4.32
CA LEU A 250 1.61 15.39 3.25
C LEU A 250 2.85 16.06 3.84
N SER A 251 3.98 15.94 3.15
CA SER A 251 5.19 16.64 3.56
C SER A 251 5.15 18.10 3.14
N ASN A 252 5.72 18.98 3.96
CA ASN A 252 5.89 20.39 3.58
C ASN A 252 7.01 20.62 2.55
N THR A 253 7.86 19.63 2.28
CA THR A 253 8.85 19.68 1.19
C THR A 253 8.21 19.60 -0.22
N THR A 254 6.90 19.36 -0.26
CA THR A 254 6.06 19.43 -1.47
C THR A 254 5.97 20.88 -2.04
N THR A 255 6.29 21.91 -1.27
CA THR A 255 6.12 23.34 -1.64
C THR A 255 6.80 23.76 -2.94
N GLU A 256 8.08 23.45 -3.13
CA GLU A 256 8.89 23.95 -4.26
C GLU A 256 8.36 23.51 -5.64
N LYS A 257 7.46 22.52 -5.66
CA LYS A 257 7.03 21.79 -6.85
C LYS A 257 5.54 21.50 -6.89
N LEU A 258 4.69 22.26 -6.19
CA LEU A 258 3.23 22.05 -6.19
C LEU A 258 2.62 21.85 -7.59
N SER A 259 3.12 22.56 -8.60
CA SER A 259 2.74 22.41 -10.01
C SER A 259 3.07 21.05 -10.63
N ASN A 260 4.03 20.30 -10.07
CA ASN A 260 4.48 19.01 -10.56
C ASN A 260 3.66 17.84 -10.01
N TYR A 261 2.84 18.07 -8.98
CA TYR A 261 2.03 17.04 -8.33
C TYR A 261 0.60 17.00 -8.88
N SER A 262 0.47 16.54 -10.13
CA SER A 262 -0.80 16.55 -10.87
C SER A 262 -1.93 15.76 -10.22
N CYS A 263 -1.62 14.74 -9.40
CA CYS A 263 -2.63 13.91 -8.76
C CYS A 263 -3.08 14.47 -7.40
N LEU A 264 -2.33 15.41 -6.81
CA LEU A 264 -2.59 15.94 -5.47
C LEU A 264 -4.00 16.54 -5.33
N PRO A 265 -4.51 17.37 -6.28
CA PRO A 265 -5.87 17.90 -6.18
C PRO A 265 -6.96 16.83 -6.24
N GLU A 266 -6.73 15.71 -6.93
CA GLU A 266 -7.72 14.62 -7.01
C GLU A 266 -7.85 13.89 -5.68
N PHE A 267 -6.73 13.70 -4.97
CA PHE A 267 -6.70 13.11 -3.64
C PHE A 267 -7.31 14.01 -2.58
N ILE A 268 -6.98 15.30 -2.63
CA ILE A 268 -7.32 16.31 -1.63
C ILE A 268 -8.43 17.21 -2.19
N ARG A 269 -9.60 16.62 -2.45
CA ARG A 269 -10.79 17.41 -2.78
C ARG A 269 -11.38 18.02 -1.50
N GLN A 270 -11.73 19.30 -1.55
CA GLN A 270 -12.19 20.06 -0.37
C GLN A 270 -13.40 19.42 0.32
N ASP A 271 -14.34 18.86 -0.44
CA ASP A 271 -15.50 18.13 0.10
C ASP A 271 -15.14 16.89 0.95
N PHE A 272 -13.87 16.46 0.92
CA PHE A 272 -13.36 15.37 1.75
C PHE A 272 -12.63 15.82 3.00
N ILE A 273 -12.26 17.10 3.17
CA ILE A 273 -11.37 17.54 4.25
C ILE A 273 -12.15 18.34 5.28
N ASP A 274 -12.38 17.74 6.43
CA ASP A 274 -13.07 18.39 7.56
C ASP A 274 -12.15 19.38 8.28
N LEU A 275 -10.85 19.07 8.39
CA LEU A 275 -9.87 19.95 9.02
C LEU A 275 -8.45 19.83 8.43
N ILE A 276 -7.68 20.90 8.59
CA ILE A 276 -6.26 20.96 8.26
C ILE A 276 -5.43 21.25 9.51
N LEU A 277 -4.34 20.50 9.65
CA LEU A 277 -3.33 20.68 10.67
C LEU A 277 -1.99 20.98 10.00
N THR A 278 -1.40 22.12 10.34
CA THR A 278 -0.06 22.54 9.87
C THR A 278 0.92 22.62 11.05
N ASP A 279 2.20 22.39 10.81
CA ASP A 279 3.23 22.95 11.69
C ASP A 279 3.39 24.47 11.42
N ASN A 280 4.08 25.20 12.31
CA ASN A 280 4.25 26.65 12.20
C ASN A 280 5.22 27.10 11.08
N THR A 281 5.48 26.26 10.08
CA THR A 281 6.40 26.61 8.98
C THR A 281 5.66 27.37 7.88
N GLU A 282 6.32 28.35 7.26
CA GLU A 282 5.74 29.11 6.15
C GLU A 282 5.35 28.19 4.99
N GLU A 283 6.13 27.13 4.78
CA GLU A 283 5.90 26.12 3.75
C GLU A 283 4.57 25.37 3.96
N SER A 284 4.30 24.93 5.18
CA SER A 284 3.06 24.21 5.51
C SER A 284 1.84 25.12 5.35
N GLU A 285 1.94 26.37 5.79
CA GLU A 285 0.88 27.37 5.66
C GLU A 285 0.62 27.74 4.20
N PHE A 286 1.69 27.83 3.39
CA PHE A 286 1.58 28.05 1.95
C PHE A 286 0.85 26.89 1.25
N ILE A 287 1.21 25.64 1.54
CA ILE A 287 0.51 24.48 0.96
C ILE A 287 -0.96 24.48 1.37
N ALA A 288 -1.27 24.69 2.67
CA ALA A 288 -2.63 24.70 3.17
C ALA A 288 -3.49 25.73 2.45
N SER A 289 -2.97 26.95 2.29
CA SER A 289 -3.65 28.07 1.62
C SER A 289 -3.83 27.85 0.11
N ASN A 290 -2.94 27.11 -0.55
CA ASN A 290 -3.08 26.78 -1.97
C ASN A 290 -4.05 25.60 -2.21
N LEU A 291 -4.18 24.68 -1.25
CA LEU A 291 -5.08 23.53 -1.37
C LEU A 291 -6.52 23.85 -0.95
N VAL A 292 -6.71 24.80 -0.02
CA VAL A 292 -8.02 25.19 0.49
C VAL A 292 -8.39 26.59 0.05
N SER A 293 -9.54 26.69 -0.63
CA SER A 293 -10.10 27.97 -1.05
C SER A 293 -10.69 28.73 0.14
N GLU A 294 -10.69 30.06 0.06
CA GLU A 294 -11.18 30.97 1.12
C GLU A 294 -12.65 30.69 1.56
N ASN A 295 -13.45 29.99 0.75
CA ASN A 295 -14.85 29.69 1.02
C ASN A 295 -15.10 28.27 1.58
N SER A 296 -14.05 27.57 2.03
CA SER A 296 -14.19 26.22 2.57
C SER A 296 -14.80 26.19 3.97
N LYS A 297 -15.59 25.14 4.27
CA LYS A 297 -16.01 24.79 5.65
C LYS A 297 -14.90 24.13 6.46
N THR A 298 -13.77 23.81 5.83
CA THR A 298 -12.62 23.17 6.46
C THR A 298 -12.04 24.09 7.53
N VAL A 299 -11.84 23.56 8.73
CA VAL A 299 -11.21 24.33 9.82
C VAL A 299 -9.71 24.13 9.80
N HIS A 300 -8.94 25.21 9.84
CA HIS A 300 -7.48 25.18 9.81
C HIS A 300 -6.91 25.52 11.19
N PHE A 301 -6.02 24.66 11.70
CA PHE A 301 -5.28 24.87 12.94
C PHE A 301 -3.78 24.78 12.70
N SER A 302 -3.04 25.79 13.15
CA SER A 302 -1.58 25.76 13.22
C SER A 302 -1.13 25.25 14.59
N ILE A 303 -0.19 24.30 14.60
CA ILE A 303 0.23 23.56 15.80
C ILE A 303 1.57 24.08 16.30
N GLN A 304 1.57 24.75 17.45
CA GLN A 304 2.77 25.35 18.04
C GLN A 304 3.64 24.42 18.89
N ARG A 305 3.19 23.19 19.15
CA ARG A 305 3.93 22.22 19.98
C ARG A 305 4.38 21.05 19.12
N ASP A 306 5.69 20.86 19.01
CA ASP A 306 6.32 19.77 18.25
C ASP A 306 5.77 18.37 18.60
N CYS A 307 5.37 18.17 19.86
CA CYS A 307 4.85 16.90 20.35
C CYS A 307 3.31 16.76 20.29
N PHE A 308 2.56 17.76 19.81
CA PHE A 308 1.09 17.73 19.82
C PHE A 308 0.55 16.57 18.99
N LEU A 309 1.05 16.39 17.76
CA LEU A 309 0.56 15.32 16.89
C LEU A 309 0.79 13.94 17.50
N ALA A 310 1.95 13.72 18.11
CA ALA A 310 2.25 12.49 18.84
C ALA A 310 1.35 12.30 20.07
N SER A 311 1.16 13.35 20.87
CA SER A 311 0.32 13.32 22.08
C SER A 311 -1.16 13.13 21.76
N TRP A 312 -1.63 13.76 20.68
CA TRP A 312 -2.99 13.64 20.22
C TRP A 312 -3.25 12.28 19.57
N GLN A 313 -2.31 11.76 18.80
CA GLN A 313 -2.36 10.39 18.31
C GLN A 313 -2.45 9.40 19.48
N GLN A 314 -1.62 9.56 20.52
CA GLN A 314 -1.70 8.74 21.72
C GLN A 314 -3.06 8.90 22.43
N THR A 315 -3.64 10.10 22.41
CA THR A 315 -4.98 10.36 22.96
C THR A 315 -6.06 9.64 22.16
N ILE A 316 -6.01 9.65 20.83
CA ILE A 316 -6.93 8.88 19.96
C ILE A 316 -6.82 7.40 20.29
N ILE A 317 -5.61 6.85 20.31
CA ILE A 317 -5.34 5.43 20.61
C ILE A 317 -5.88 5.07 22.01
N THR A 318 -5.58 5.90 23.02
CA THR A 318 -6.01 5.67 24.40
C THR A 318 -7.53 5.74 24.53
N ARG A 319 -8.19 6.72 23.89
CA ARG A 319 -9.65 6.83 23.89
C ARG A 319 -10.32 5.68 23.17
N GLN A 320 -9.75 5.16 22.08
CA GLN A 320 -10.25 3.97 21.40
C GLN A 320 -10.17 2.71 22.26
N GLN A 321 -9.20 2.63 23.18
CA GLN A 321 -9.10 1.53 24.15
C GLN A 321 -10.13 1.64 25.28
N LEU A 322 -10.56 2.85 25.62
CA LEU A 322 -11.54 3.15 26.66
C LEU A 322 -12.96 3.11 26.07
N LYS A 323 -13.63 1.94 26.12
CA LYS A 323 -15.04 1.64 25.74
C LYS A 323 -15.63 2.48 24.58
N PRO A 324 -16.02 1.87 23.43
CA PRO A 324 -16.69 2.61 22.37
C PRO A 324 -17.96 3.27 22.91
N SER A 325 -18.07 4.59 22.75
CA SER A 325 -19.32 5.27 23.04
C SER A 325 -20.37 4.79 22.04
N SER A 326 -21.63 4.75 22.45
CA SER A 326 -22.77 4.36 21.61
C SER A 326 -23.11 5.39 20.52
N VAL A 327 -22.25 6.39 20.30
CA VAL A 327 -22.47 7.42 19.29
C VAL A 327 -21.89 6.90 17.98
N GLU A 328 -22.73 6.82 16.95
CA GLU A 328 -22.26 6.62 15.57
C GLU A 328 -21.36 7.80 15.18
N ALA A 329 -20.07 7.68 15.47
CA ALA A 329 -19.10 8.70 15.12
C ALA A 329 -18.95 8.70 13.60
N SER A 330 -19.33 9.79 12.93
CA SER A 330 -19.05 9.98 11.52
C SER A 330 -17.54 9.85 11.24
N LEU A 331 -17.19 9.52 10.00
CA LEU A 331 -15.80 9.62 9.57
C LEU A 331 -15.41 11.10 9.59
N VAL A 332 -14.29 11.42 10.26
CA VAL A 332 -13.62 12.71 10.15
C VAL A 332 -12.34 12.50 9.36
N THR A 333 -12.18 13.24 8.27
CA THR A 333 -10.99 13.21 7.42
C THR A 333 -10.25 14.53 7.58
N GLY A 334 -8.97 14.48 7.91
CA GLY A 334 -8.16 15.68 7.94
C GLY A 334 -6.84 15.53 7.21
N LEU A 335 -6.31 16.66 6.80
CA LEU A 335 -5.03 16.78 6.13
C LEU A 335 -4.00 17.32 7.12
N ILE A 336 -2.87 16.64 7.24
CA ILE A 336 -1.73 17.02 8.07
C ILE A 336 -0.58 17.37 7.15
N ILE A 337 -0.10 18.62 7.21
CA ILE A 337 1.03 19.12 6.41
C ILE A 337 2.13 19.51 7.39
N VAL A 338 3.25 18.77 7.35
CA VAL A 338 4.36 18.96 8.29
C VAL A 338 5.69 18.55 7.65
N SER A 339 6.81 18.88 8.28
CA SER A 339 8.12 18.39 7.86
C SER A 339 8.21 16.86 7.68
N ASP A 340 9.02 16.41 6.71
CA ASP A 340 9.29 14.99 6.45
C ASP A 340 9.68 14.21 7.72
N LYS A 341 10.50 14.83 8.57
CA LYS A 341 10.94 14.25 9.83
C LYS A 341 9.75 13.96 10.77
N LEU A 342 8.83 14.90 10.93
CA LEU A 342 7.67 14.74 11.80
C LEU A 342 6.67 13.76 11.20
N LEU A 343 6.47 13.80 9.88
CA LEU A 343 5.62 12.84 9.17
C LEU A 343 6.13 11.41 9.36
N ALA A 344 7.43 11.18 9.18
CA ALA A 344 8.06 9.88 9.41
C ALA A 344 7.88 9.40 10.86
N GLN A 345 7.97 10.30 11.86
CA GLN A 345 7.71 9.98 13.26
C GLN A 345 6.24 9.57 13.52
N ILE A 346 5.28 10.26 12.89
CA ILE A 346 3.85 9.92 12.98
C ILE A 346 3.62 8.52 12.41
N LEU A 347 4.15 8.23 11.22
CA LEU A 347 4.04 6.90 10.59
C LEU A 347 4.72 5.82 11.42
N GLN A 348 5.92 6.09 11.94
CA GLN A 348 6.65 5.15 12.80
C GLN A 348 5.85 4.81 14.06
N THR A 349 5.32 5.82 14.74
CA THR A 349 4.53 5.66 15.97
C THR A 349 3.24 4.91 15.68
N THR A 350 2.60 5.23 14.55
CA THR A 350 1.37 4.59 14.09
C THR A 350 1.55 3.10 13.87
N LEU A 351 2.62 2.72 13.19
CA LEU A 351 2.86 1.34 12.78
C LEU A 351 3.71 0.56 13.78
N GLY A 352 4.28 1.24 14.78
CA GLY A 352 5.19 0.66 15.77
C GLY A 352 6.50 0.20 15.15
N LEU A 353 6.93 0.79 14.04
CA LEU A 353 8.06 0.33 13.23
C LEU A 353 8.76 1.50 12.53
N GLN A 354 10.09 1.50 12.51
CA GLN A 354 10.84 2.38 11.62
C GLN A 354 10.71 1.89 10.19
N ILE A 355 10.01 2.66 9.36
CA ILE A 355 9.88 2.36 7.93
C ILE A 355 10.68 3.40 7.17
N THR A 356 11.57 2.94 6.29
CA THR A 356 12.21 3.79 5.29
C THR A 356 11.18 4.13 4.23
N LEU A 357 10.58 5.32 4.34
CA LEU A 357 9.62 5.85 3.40
C LEU A 357 10.17 7.14 2.80
N GLU A 358 9.94 7.29 1.51
CA GLU A 358 10.10 8.56 0.84
C GLU A 358 8.76 9.28 0.96
N THR A 359 8.73 10.38 1.69
CA THR A 359 7.47 11.07 2.05
C THR A 359 7.25 12.35 1.25
N ALA A 360 8.29 12.87 0.61
CA ALA A 360 8.24 14.13 -0.14
C ALA A 360 7.32 14.07 -1.37
N SER A 361 7.34 12.98 -2.14
CA SER A 361 6.54 12.81 -3.38
C SER A 361 5.33 11.88 -3.20
N TYR A 362 4.85 11.69 -1.97
CA TYR A 362 3.77 10.75 -1.66
C TYR A 362 2.75 11.30 -0.67
N LEU A 363 1.49 10.92 -0.88
CA LEU A 363 0.42 11.09 0.09
C LEU A 363 0.25 9.79 0.88
N SER A 364 0.52 9.84 2.19
CA SER A 364 0.25 8.71 3.07
C SER A 364 -1.17 8.81 3.64
N VAL A 365 -1.91 7.70 3.62
CA VAL A 365 -3.31 7.67 4.05
C VAL A 365 -3.46 6.71 5.22
N LEU A 366 -3.86 7.24 6.36
CA LEU A 366 -3.97 6.51 7.61
C LEU A 366 -5.39 6.53 8.14
N HIS A 367 -5.91 5.39 8.59
CA HIS A 367 -7.25 5.28 9.17
C HIS A 367 -7.19 4.72 10.59
N TYR A 368 -7.90 5.39 11.50
CA TYR A 368 -8.14 5.01 12.90
C TYR A 368 -9.64 4.71 13.06
N PRO A 369 -10.09 3.46 12.82
CA PRO A 369 -11.50 3.12 12.90
C PRO A 369 -12.00 3.16 14.36
N HIS A 370 -13.23 3.63 14.62
CA HIS A 370 -13.75 3.71 15.98
C HIS A 370 -13.90 2.32 16.66
N ALA A 371 -14.20 1.29 15.86
CA ALA A 371 -14.43 -0.08 16.33
C ALA A 371 -13.20 -1.01 16.21
N ASN A 372 -12.05 -0.52 15.69
CA ASN A 372 -10.82 -1.31 15.57
C ASN A 372 -9.70 -0.69 16.40
N ARG A 373 -8.93 -1.52 17.09
CA ARG A 373 -7.93 -1.10 18.07
C ARG A 373 -6.58 -0.72 17.45
N GLN A 374 -6.32 -1.12 16.22
CA GLN A 374 -5.10 -0.79 15.50
C GLN A 374 -5.40 0.15 14.33
N SER A 375 -4.47 1.07 14.11
CA SER A 375 -4.44 1.93 12.94
C SER A 375 -4.19 1.11 11.68
N ILE A 376 -4.69 1.63 10.54
CA ILE A 376 -4.59 0.99 9.24
C ILE A 376 -3.95 1.96 8.26
N LEU A 377 -2.73 1.66 7.82
CA LEU A 377 -2.13 2.33 6.67
C LEU A 377 -2.89 1.87 5.41
N GLN A 378 -3.70 2.79 4.87
CA GLN A 378 -4.56 2.52 3.73
C GLN A 378 -3.81 2.57 2.41
N GLY A 379 -2.79 3.42 2.32
CA GLY A 379 -1.95 3.53 1.15
C GLY A 379 -0.85 4.56 1.32
N ILE A 380 0.16 4.44 0.47
CA ILE A 380 1.22 5.42 0.24
C ILE A 380 1.14 5.68 -1.26
N LEU A 381 0.64 6.84 -1.63
CA LEU A 381 0.15 7.13 -2.97
C LEU A 381 1.09 8.13 -3.64
N PRO A 382 1.69 7.79 -4.79
CA PRO A 382 2.45 8.76 -5.57
C PRO A 382 1.54 9.95 -5.92
N ILE A 383 2.00 11.17 -5.66
CA ILE A 383 1.28 12.41 -6.02
C ILE A 383 1.73 12.98 -7.37
N GLU A 384 2.83 12.45 -7.90
CA GLU A 384 3.27 12.64 -9.28
C GLU A 384 2.59 11.62 -10.21
N ASN A 385 2.48 11.97 -11.48
CA ASN A 385 1.79 11.14 -12.48
C ASN A 385 2.61 9.93 -12.93
N GLN A 386 2.99 9.06 -12.00
CA GLN A 386 3.77 7.87 -12.35
C GLN A 386 2.89 6.78 -13.00
N MET A 387 1.57 6.77 -12.82
CA MET A 387 0.71 5.66 -13.28
C MET A 387 -0.57 6.04 -14.04
N ALA A 388 -0.88 7.33 -14.26
CA ALA A 388 -2.16 7.72 -14.87
C ALA A 388 -2.10 8.05 -16.38
N GLU A 389 -0.93 8.01 -17.03
CA GLU A 389 -0.82 8.38 -18.46
C GLU A 389 -1.33 7.33 -19.46
N THR A 390 -1.89 6.20 -19.03
CA THR A 390 -2.25 5.12 -19.97
C THR A 390 -3.72 4.73 -19.96
N VAL A 391 -4.67 5.68 -20.11
CA VAL A 391 -5.97 5.40 -20.77
C VAL A 391 -6.57 6.68 -21.39
N VAL A 392 -6.02 7.14 -22.51
CA VAL A 392 -6.86 7.76 -23.54
C VAL A 392 -7.15 6.68 -24.58
N LEU A 393 -8.07 5.77 -24.24
CA LEU A 393 -8.74 5.01 -25.29
C LEU A 393 -9.78 5.96 -25.88
N ASN A 394 -9.54 6.35 -27.13
CA ASN A 394 -10.50 7.09 -27.94
C ASN A 394 -11.88 6.43 -27.84
N LYS A 395 -12.89 7.30 -27.73
CA LYS A 395 -14.33 6.98 -27.72
C LYS A 395 -14.72 5.95 -28.76
#